data_AF-A0A812Y0G9-F1
#
_entry.id   AF-A0A812Y0G9-F1
#
_cell.length_a   1.000
_cell.length_b   1.000
_cell.length_c   1.000
_cell.angle_alpha   90.00
_cell.angle_beta   90.00
_cell.angle_gamma   90.00
#
_symmetry.space_group_name_H-M   'P 1'
#
loop_
_entity.id
_entity.type
_entity.pdbx_description
1 polymer ?
#
loop_
_entity_poly.entity_id
_entity_poly.type
_entity_poly.pdbx_seq_one_letter_code
_entity_poly.pdbx_strand_id
1 'polypeptide(L)'
;VLLFLVEKARKRRQQQLQQQFAKPLPAALVSVSGAVVPRPRPRFVELLLSKTGGFFAAGPEISTLVLASGLNAWLMLYKAWLMREFVIGQNLGHWRRWLKALAKFPFAILASALLSQTTKYMQARVGILWRRTATRRLLRSYFSDMNYYKLSQHGSARIEDPDIRICSDVRSGCDALTGVLISGLSG
;
A
#
# COMPACT_ATOMS: atom_id res chain seq x y z
N VAL A 1 -37.87 -67.98 -9.11
CA VAL A 1 -36.38 -68.11 -9.10
C VAL A 1 -35.68 -66.77 -9.34
N LEU A 2 -36.02 -65.99 -10.37
CA LEU A 2 -35.41 -64.68 -10.66
C LEU A 2 -35.55 -63.65 -9.52
N LEU A 3 -36.73 -63.53 -8.90
CA LEU A 3 -36.95 -62.59 -7.77
C LEU A 3 -36.06 -62.92 -6.55
N PHE A 4 -35.88 -64.21 -6.27
CA PHE A 4 -35.02 -64.66 -5.17
C PHE A 4 -33.53 -64.33 -5.41
N LEU A 5 -33.07 -64.41 -6.67
CA LEU A 5 -31.70 -64.01 -7.04
C LEU A 5 -31.50 -62.50 -6.92
N VAL A 6 -32.49 -61.70 -7.28
CA VAL A 6 -32.45 -60.24 -7.17
C VAL A 6 -32.39 -59.78 -5.70
N GLU A 7 -33.18 -60.38 -4.82
CA GLU A 7 -33.14 -60.05 -3.38
C GLU A 7 -31.81 -60.45 -2.74
N LYS A 8 -31.27 -61.62 -3.10
CA LYS A 8 -29.97 -62.08 -2.62
C LYS A 8 -28.83 -61.17 -3.09
N ALA A 9 -28.90 -60.65 -4.31
CA ALA A 9 -27.94 -59.66 -4.81
C ALA A 9 -28.07 -58.32 -4.08
N ARG A 10 -29.30 -57.88 -3.77
CA ARG A 10 -29.56 -56.61 -3.08
C ARG A 10 -29.01 -56.64 -1.64
N LYS A 11 -29.22 -57.74 -0.90
CA LYS A 11 -28.68 -57.95 0.46
C LYS A 11 -27.15 -57.97 0.49
N ARG A 12 -26.51 -58.64 -0.49
CA ARG A 12 -25.04 -58.64 -0.61
C ARG A 12 -24.48 -57.25 -0.88
N ARG A 13 -25.16 -56.46 -1.73
CA ARG A 13 -24.78 -55.07 -2.02
C ARG A 13 -24.89 -54.18 -0.79
N GLN A 14 -25.92 -54.35 0.03
CA GLN A 14 -26.06 -53.61 1.28
C GLN A 14 -25.01 -53.99 2.33
N GLN A 15 -24.67 -55.28 2.45
CA GLN A 15 -23.59 -55.72 3.33
C GLN A 15 -22.22 -55.19 2.88
N GLN A 16 -21.96 -55.14 1.57
CA GLN A 16 -20.73 -54.56 1.02
C GLN A 16 -20.64 -53.05 1.27
N LEU A 17 -21.75 -52.33 1.12
CA LEU A 17 -21.82 -50.89 1.44
C LEU A 17 -21.60 -50.64 2.93
N GLN A 18 -22.25 -51.41 3.81
CA GLN A 18 -22.01 -51.31 5.27
C GLN A 18 -20.55 -51.60 5.64
N GLN A 19 -19.91 -52.59 5.03
CA GLN A 19 -18.49 -52.88 5.25
C GLN A 19 -17.56 -51.78 4.69
N GLN A 20 -17.94 -51.12 3.60
CA GLN A 20 -17.21 -49.96 3.07
C GLN A 20 -17.29 -48.74 4.00
N PHE A 21 -18.46 -48.46 4.57
CA PHE A 21 -18.64 -47.34 5.51
C PHE A 21 -18.12 -47.65 6.93
N ALA A 22 -18.05 -48.92 7.33
CA ALA A 22 -17.53 -49.35 8.63
C ALA A 22 -15.99 -49.52 8.66
N LYS A 23 -15.32 -49.48 7.51
CA LYS A 23 -13.85 -49.49 7.47
C LYS A 23 -13.36 -48.13 7.99
N PRO A 24 -12.68 -48.07 9.14
CA PRO A 24 -12.13 -46.81 9.62
C PRO A 24 -11.24 -46.23 8.53
N LEU A 25 -11.41 -44.94 8.22
CA LEU A 25 -10.56 -44.27 7.23
C LEU A 25 -9.10 -44.60 7.56
N PRO A 26 -8.29 -45.02 6.57
CA PRO A 26 -6.88 -45.29 6.83
C PRO A 26 -6.28 -44.06 7.49
N ALA A 27 -5.56 -44.25 8.60
CA ALA A 27 -4.90 -43.17 9.35
C ALA A 27 -4.04 -42.24 8.45
N ALA A 28 -3.67 -42.71 7.26
CA ALA A 28 -3.07 -41.93 6.19
C ALA A 28 -3.91 -40.72 5.73
N LEU A 29 -5.25 -40.80 5.68
CA LEU A 29 -6.11 -39.67 5.31
C LEU A 29 -6.32 -38.69 6.47
N VAL A 30 -6.21 -39.16 7.72
CA VAL A 30 -6.16 -38.29 8.91
C VAL A 30 -4.82 -37.54 8.97
N SER A 31 -3.73 -38.17 8.53
CA SER A 31 -2.40 -37.55 8.43
C SER A 31 -2.27 -36.51 7.30
N VAL A 32 -3.18 -36.47 6.33
CA VAL A 32 -3.22 -35.38 5.33
C VAL A 32 -3.88 -34.12 5.90
N SER A 33 -4.57 -34.24 7.05
CA SER A 33 -4.79 -33.11 7.95
C SER A 33 -3.56 -32.89 8.85
N GLY A 34 -2.36 -33.01 8.28
CA GLY A 34 -1.20 -32.34 8.83
C GLY A 34 -1.61 -30.89 8.96
N ALA A 35 -1.74 -30.42 10.20
CA ALA A 35 -2.10 -29.06 10.51
C ALA A 35 -1.22 -28.18 9.64
N VAL A 36 -1.79 -27.64 8.56
CA VAL A 36 -1.25 -26.46 7.91
C VAL A 36 -1.38 -25.44 9.00
N VAL A 37 -0.35 -25.34 9.83
CA VAL A 37 -0.18 -24.28 10.80
C VAL A 37 -0.46 -23.04 9.97
N PRO A 38 -1.57 -22.31 10.22
CA PRO A 38 -1.86 -21.14 9.43
C PRO A 38 -0.66 -20.25 9.65
N ARG A 39 0.19 -20.12 8.61
CA ARG A 39 1.31 -19.17 8.67
C ARG A 39 0.66 -17.87 9.11
N PRO A 40 1.15 -17.23 10.19
CA PRO A 40 0.57 -15.99 10.67
C PRO A 40 0.48 -15.08 9.46
N ARG A 41 -0.76 -14.75 9.06
CA ARG A 41 -1.00 -13.98 7.84
C ARG A 41 -0.24 -12.68 8.05
N PRO A 42 0.77 -12.36 7.22
CA PRO A 42 1.47 -11.10 7.39
C PRO A 42 0.41 -10.01 7.36
N ARG A 43 0.34 -9.24 8.45
CA ARG A 43 -0.63 -8.15 8.54
C ARG A 43 -0.41 -7.26 7.33
N PHE A 44 -1.47 -6.64 6.81
CA PHE A 44 -1.38 -5.72 5.66
C PHE A 44 -0.20 -4.75 5.77
N VAL A 45 0.05 -4.27 7.00
CA VAL A 45 1.17 -3.40 7.37
C VAL A 45 2.53 -4.09 7.23
N GLU A 46 2.69 -5.36 7.60
CA GLU A 46 3.92 -6.15 7.38
C GLU A 46 4.14 -6.46 5.90
N LEU A 47 3.07 -6.65 5.13
CA LEU A 47 3.13 -6.88 3.69
C LEU A 47 3.54 -5.60 2.94
N LEU A 48 3.07 -4.44 3.41
CA LEU A 48 3.49 -3.11 2.98
C LEU A 48 4.94 -2.80 3.40
N LEU A 49 5.28 -3.03 4.67
CA LEU A 49 6.60 -2.75 5.27
C LEU A 49 7.66 -3.81 4.94
N SER A 50 7.27 -4.93 4.30
CA SER A 50 8.23 -5.97 3.92
C SER A 50 9.35 -5.37 3.07
N LYS A 51 10.56 -5.48 3.64
CA LYS A 51 11.82 -4.84 3.27
C LYS A 51 12.29 -5.11 1.83
N THR A 52 11.57 -5.95 1.08
CA THR A 52 12.03 -6.59 -0.16
C THR A 52 11.30 -6.14 -1.43
N GLY A 53 10.59 -5.01 -1.43
CA GLY A 53 9.98 -4.47 -2.65
C GLY A 53 9.31 -3.11 -2.48
N GLY A 54 9.11 -2.41 -3.59
CA GLY A 54 9.03 -0.95 -3.79
C GLY A 54 8.33 0.07 -2.88
N PHE A 55 8.12 -0.11 -1.57
CA PHE A 55 7.76 1.03 -0.70
C PHE A 55 9.00 1.85 -0.29
N PHE A 56 10.10 1.16 0.06
CA PHE A 56 11.40 1.76 0.39
C PHE A 56 12.42 1.77 -0.77
N ALA A 57 12.10 1.15 -1.92
CA ALA A 57 12.95 1.26 -3.12
C ALA A 57 12.94 2.69 -3.71
N ALA A 58 12.00 3.53 -3.26
CA ALA A 58 11.95 4.97 -3.51
C ALA A 58 12.76 5.76 -2.45
N GLY A 59 13.69 5.13 -1.73
CA GLY A 59 14.60 5.82 -0.80
C GLY A 59 15.23 7.11 -1.37
N PRO A 60 15.78 7.13 -2.60
CA PRO A 60 16.30 8.36 -3.20
C PRO A 60 15.21 9.36 -3.60
N GLU A 61 14.01 8.91 -3.97
CA GLU A 61 12.90 9.80 -4.33
C GLU A 61 12.32 10.50 -3.10
N ILE A 62 12.22 9.79 -1.98
CA ILE A 62 11.76 10.35 -0.71
C ILE A 62 12.83 11.29 -0.13
N SER A 63 14.11 10.93 -0.21
CA SER A 63 15.19 11.81 0.27
C SER A 63 15.26 13.10 -0.55
N THR A 64 15.11 13.03 -1.87
CA THR A 64 15.04 14.22 -2.74
C THR A 64 13.80 15.06 -2.46
N LEU A 65 12.65 14.46 -2.14
CA LEU A 65 11.45 15.18 -1.73
C LEU A 65 11.62 15.93 -0.39
N VAL A 66 12.17 15.26 0.62
CA VAL A 66 12.43 15.88 1.93
C VAL A 66 13.44 17.01 1.78
N LEU A 67 14.50 16.80 0.99
CA LEU A 67 15.51 17.81 0.72
C LEU A 67 14.93 19.00 -0.07
N ALA A 68 14.09 18.74 -1.09
CA ALA A 68 13.41 19.78 -1.84
C ALA A 68 12.44 20.60 -0.98
N SER A 69 11.69 19.94 -0.07
CA SER A 69 10.80 20.64 0.86
C SER A 69 11.58 21.48 1.87
N GLY A 70 12.67 20.93 2.44
CA GLY A 70 13.57 21.67 3.32
C GLY A 70 14.21 22.87 2.62
N LEU A 71 14.60 22.72 1.35
CA LEU A 71 15.11 23.83 0.54
C LEU A 71 14.04 24.89 0.25
N ASN A 72 12.79 24.48 0.03
CA ASN A 72 11.67 25.41 -0.13
C ASN A 72 11.39 26.20 1.16
N ALA A 73 11.43 25.54 2.32
CA ALA A 73 11.31 26.20 3.63
C ALA A 73 12.47 27.17 3.89
N TRP A 74 13.70 26.77 3.54
CA TRP A 74 14.86 27.65 3.61
C TRP A 74 14.71 28.89 2.71
N LEU A 75 14.20 28.73 1.49
CA LEU A 75 13.92 29.85 0.58
C LEU A 75 12.83 30.79 1.14
N MET A 76 11.86 30.28 1.90
CA MET A 76 10.89 31.13 2.60
C MET A 76 11.58 31.99 3.67
N LEU A 77 12.45 31.40 4.50
CA LEU A 77 13.23 32.14 5.49
C LEU A 77 14.17 33.15 4.83
N TYR A 78 14.81 32.77 3.73
CA TYR A 78 15.66 33.66 2.96
C TYR A 78 14.90 34.86 2.40
N LYS A 79 13.68 34.67 1.88
CA LYS A 79 12.82 35.78 1.43
C LYS A 79 12.41 36.70 2.59
N ALA A 80 12.10 36.14 3.76
CA ALA A 80 11.79 36.93 4.96
C ALA A 80 12.99 37.79 5.40
N TRP A 81 14.20 37.21 5.38
CA TRP A 81 15.44 37.95 5.62
C TRP A 81 15.67 39.04 4.55
N LEU A 82 15.40 38.76 3.28
CA LEU A 82 15.54 39.75 2.20
C LEU A 82 14.59 40.94 2.39
N MET A 83 13.36 40.66 2.87
CA MET A 83 12.36 41.68 3.19
C MET A 83 12.82 42.57 4.35
N ARG A 84 13.47 42.00 5.37
CA ARG A 84 14.10 42.78 6.45
C ARG A 84 15.13 43.77 5.89
N GLU A 85 16.00 43.31 5.01
CA GLU A 85 17.06 44.12 4.41
C GLU A 85 16.50 45.23 3.50
N PHE A 86 15.38 44.95 2.84
CA PHE A 86 14.64 45.94 2.06
C PHE A 86 14.09 47.06 2.95
N VAL A 87 13.41 46.72 4.05
CA VAL A 87 12.84 47.68 5.02
C VAL A 87 13.94 48.51 5.70
N ILE A 88 15.01 47.86 6.15
CA ILE A 88 16.16 48.56 6.77
C ILE A 88 16.82 49.52 5.76
N GLY A 89 16.96 49.10 4.50
CA GLY A 89 17.52 49.94 3.43
C GLY A 89 16.69 51.19 3.15
N GLN A 90 15.37 51.07 3.22
CA GLN A 90 14.43 52.19 3.04
C GLN A 90 14.47 53.16 4.23
N ASN A 91 14.44 52.64 5.45
CA ASN A 91 14.40 53.45 6.67
C ASN A 91 15.71 54.18 6.98
N LEU A 92 16.87 53.55 6.70
CA LEU A 92 18.19 54.14 6.96
C LEU A 92 18.76 54.90 5.76
N GLY A 93 18.03 55.02 4.64
CA GLY A 93 18.50 55.74 3.44
C GLY A 93 19.67 55.07 2.70
N HIS A 94 19.98 53.80 2.99
CA HIS A 94 21.08 53.07 2.35
C HIS A 94 20.69 52.55 0.95
N TRP A 95 20.60 53.46 -0.02
CA TRP A 95 20.13 53.19 -1.40
C TRP A 95 20.81 51.99 -2.09
N ARG A 96 22.13 51.83 -1.94
CA ARG A 96 22.86 50.69 -2.54
C ARG A 96 22.43 49.33 -1.97
N ARG A 97 22.08 49.26 -0.68
CA ARG A 97 21.59 48.03 -0.04
C ARG A 97 20.17 47.73 -0.49
N TRP A 98 19.33 48.76 -0.56
CA TRP A 98 17.96 48.67 -1.06
C TRP A 98 17.90 48.16 -2.50
N LEU A 99 18.69 48.75 -3.41
CA LEU A 99 18.70 48.36 -4.83
C LEU A 99 19.16 46.89 -5.01
N LYS A 100 20.16 46.45 -4.23
CA LYS A 100 20.62 45.06 -4.22
C LYS A 100 19.56 44.09 -3.70
N ALA A 101 18.80 44.47 -2.67
CA ALA A 101 17.71 43.65 -2.13
C ALA A 101 16.56 43.56 -3.16
N LEU A 102 16.17 44.68 -3.76
CA LEU A 102 15.15 44.74 -4.80
C LEU A 102 15.48 43.83 -5.99
N ALA A 103 16.73 43.87 -6.49
CA ALA A 103 17.16 43.05 -7.61
C ALA A 103 17.16 41.54 -7.28
N LYS A 104 17.44 41.15 -6.03
CA LYS A 104 17.47 39.74 -5.59
C LYS A 104 16.07 39.15 -5.34
N PHE A 105 15.09 39.98 -5.01
CA PHE A 105 13.74 39.54 -4.66
C PHE A 105 13.00 38.77 -5.77
N PRO A 106 12.91 39.25 -7.03
CA PRO A 106 12.23 38.52 -8.10
C PRO A 106 12.90 37.17 -8.40
N PHE A 107 14.23 37.10 -8.31
CA PHE A 107 14.96 35.86 -8.47
C PHE A 107 14.60 34.84 -7.37
N ALA A 108 14.54 35.28 -6.11
CA ALA A 108 14.13 34.42 -5.00
C ALA A 108 12.68 33.94 -5.10
N ILE A 109 11.76 34.80 -5.58
CA ILE A 109 10.37 34.40 -5.86
C ILE A 109 10.34 33.32 -6.93
N LEU A 110 11.00 33.56 -8.07
CA LEU A 110 10.99 32.65 -9.22
C LEU A 110 11.56 31.28 -8.83
N ALA A 111 12.69 31.27 -8.11
CA ALA A 111 13.29 30.04 -7.59
C ALA A 111 12.33 29.29 -6.67
N SER A 112 11.69 29.98 -5.72
CA SER A 112 10.74 29.34 -4.80
C SER A 112 9.49 28.81 -5.50
N ALA A 113 8.98 29.52 -6.51
CA ALA A 113 7.83 29.08 -7.28
C ALA A 113 8.13 27.80 -8.06
N LEU A 114 9.29 27.77 -8.74
CA LEU A 114 9.71 26.60 -9.51
C LEU A 114 9.93 25.39 -8.60
N LEU A 115 10.59 25.59 -7.46
CA LEU A 115 10.86 24.53 -6.49
C LEU A 115 9.58 23.99 -5.82
N SER A 116 8.63 24.87 -5.52
CA SER A 116 7.31 24.46 -5.02
C SER A 116 6.56 23.61 -6.05
N GLN A 117 6.61 23.97 -7.34
CA GLN A 117 5.94 23.19 -8.38
C GLN A 117 6.59 21.82 -8.61
N THR A 118 7.93 21.76 -8.62
CA THR A 118 8.63 20.47 -8.75
C THR A 118 8.35 19.57 -7.57
N THR A 119 8.32 20.11 -6.35
CA THR A 119 7.99 19.34 -5.13
C THR A 119 6.58 18.75 -5.21
N LYS A 120 5.58 19.54 -5.62
CA LYS A 120 4.20 19.07 -5.82
C LYS A 120 4.10 17.99 -6.88
N TYR A 121 4.81 18.15 -8.00
CA TYR A 121 4.86 17.15 -9.06
C TYR A 121 5.46 15.82 -8.57
N MET A 122 6.55 15.88 -7.81
CA MET A 122 7.18 14.68 -7.26
C MET A 122 6.29 13.98 -6.22
N GLN A 123 5.59 14.74 -5.37
CA GLN A 123 4.59 14.17 -4.44
C GLN A 123 3.49 13.41 -5.18
N ALA A 124 2.96 13.97 -6.27
CA ALA A 124 1.95 13.31 -7.09
C ALA A 124 2.47 12.01 -7.73
N ARG A 125 3.71 12.02 -8.24
CA ARG A 125 4.37 10.83 -8.80
C ARG A 125 4.52 9.72 -7.76
N VAL A 126 4.98 10.06 -6.54
CA VAL A 126 5.14 9.08 -5.46
C VAL A 126 3.80 8.44 -5.08
N GLY A 127 2.72 9.21 -5.01
CA GLY A 127 1.38 8.66 -4.76
C GLY A 127 0.95 7.62 -5.80
N ILE A 128 1.25 7.85 -7.08
CA ILE A 128 0.96 6.88 -8.15
C ILE A 128 1.82 5.61 -8.01
N LEU A 129 3.11 5.76 -7.73
CA LEU A 129 4.04 4.64 -7.54
C LEU A 129 3.63 3.74 -6.37
N TRP A 130 3.19 4.35 -5.26
CA TRP A 130 2.67 3.64 -4.10
C TRP A 130 1.42 2.84 -4.44
N ARG A 131 0.42 3.45 -5.09
CA ARG A 131 -0.77 2.75 -5.56
C ARG A 131 -0.41 1.56 -6.44
N ARG A 132 0.45 1.77 -7.45
CA ARG A 132 0.86 0.70 -8.39
C ARG A 132 1.59 -0.46 -7.68
N THR A 133 2.32 -0.18 -6.61
CA THR A 133 3.06 -1.18 -5.84
C THR A 133 2.13 -1.94 -4.89
N ALA A 134 1.24 -1.22 -4.19
CA ALA A 134 0.24 -1.79 -3.30
C ALA A 134 -0.70 -2.74 -4.06
N THR A 135 -1.26 -2.29 -5.19
CA THR A 135 -2.12 -3.12 -6.03
C THR A 135 -1.39 -4.38 -6.52
N ARG A 136 -0.15 -4.26 -7.02
CA ARG A 136 0.61 -5.44 -7.49
C ARG A 136 0.87 -6.47 -6.40
N ARG A 137 1.19 -6.02 -5.18
CA ARG A 137 1.43 -6.92 -4.04
C ARG A 137 0.16 -7.63 -3.57
N LEU A 138 -0.93 -6.88 -3.43
CA LEU A 138 -2.22 -7.45 -3.04
C LEU A 138 -2.76 -8.41 -4.08
N LEU A 139 -2.69 -8.03 -5.36
CA LEU A 139 -3.16 -8.88 -6.45
C LEU A 139 -2.35 -10.18 -6.54
N ARG A 140 -1.03 -10.12 -6.32
CA ARG A 140 -0.18 -11.32 -6.22
C ARG A 140 -0.57 -12.21 -5.05
N SER A 141 -0.86 -11.62 -3.88
CA SER A 141 -1.31 -12.38 -2.70
C SER A 141 -2.74 -12.91 -2.81
N TYR A 142 -3.56 -12.28 -3.63
CA TYR A 142 -4.94 -12.67 -3.89
C TYR A 142 -5.00 -13.90 -4.80
N PHE A 143 -4.17 -13.92 -5.85
CA PHE A 143 -4.08 -15.05 -6.78
C PHE A 143 -3.16 -16.19 -6.33
N SER A 144 -2.31 -15.98 -5.31
CA SER A 144 -1.47 -17.06 -4.76
C SER A 144 -2.30 -18.12 -4.02
N ASP A 145 -1.88 -19.40 -4.05
CA ASP A 145 -2.40 -20.50 -3.22
C ASP A 145 -3.92 -20.72 -3.27
N MET A 146 -4.56 -20.41 -4.40
CA MET A 146 -6.01 -20.45 -4.56
C MET A 146 -6.76 -19.66 -3.47
N ASN A 147 -6.13 -18.62 -2.91
CA ASN A 147 -6.72 -17.83 -1.82
C ASN A 147 -8.05 -17.21 -2.24
N TYR A 148 -8.18 -16.86 -3.52
CA TYR A 148 -9.46 -16.51 -4.14
C TYR A 148 -10.61 -17.46 -3.76
N TYR A 149 -10.41 -18.77 -3.96
CA TYR A 149 -11.42 -19.78 -3.66
C TYR A 149 -11.62 -19.95 -2.15
N LYS A 150 -10.54 -19.86 -1.36
CA LYS A 150 -10.62 -19.96 0.10
C LYS A 150 -11.40 -18.79 0.72
N LEU A 151 -11.23 -17.58 0.20
CA LEU A 151 -12.01 -16.42 0.63
C LEU A 151 -13.48 -16.51 0.18
N SER A 152 -13.73 -17.02 -1.04
CA SER A 152 -15.08 -17.15 -1.59
C SER A 152 -15.90 -18.28 -0.94
N GLN A 153 -15.28 -19.43 -0.63
CA GLN A 153 -15.99 -20.64 -0.21
C GLN A 153 -15.75 -21.07 1.24
N HIS A 154 -14.64 -20.71 1.89
CA HIS A 154 -14.21 -21.28 3.19
C HIS A 154 -13.83 -20.22 4.25
N GLY A 155 -14.04 -18.93 3.99
CA GLY A 155 -13.74 -17.86 4.93
C GLY A 155 -14.81 -17.75 6.03
N SER A 156 -14.40 -17.78 7.30
CA SER A 156 -15.27 -17.50 8.46
C SER A 156 -15.92 -16.12 8.44
N ALA A 157 -15.43 -15.21 7.58
CA ALA A 157 -16.06 -13.93 7.25
C ALA A 157 -16.40 -13.97 5.75
N ARG A 158 -17.69 -14.13 5.44
CA ARG A 158 -18.23 -14.06 4.08
C ARG A 158 -18.12 -12.61 3.60
N ILE A 159 -16.99 -12.25 3.00
CA ILE A 159 -16.76 -10.91 2.46
C ILE A 159 -17.43 -10.88 1.09
N GLU A 160 -18.53 -10.15 0.98
CA GLU A 160 -19.16 -9.84 -0.30
C GLU A 160 -18.21 -8.95 -1.12
N ASP A 161 -18.05 -9.29 -2.40
CA ASP A 161 -17.22 -8.57 -3.39
C ASP A 161 -15.80 -8.22 -2.91
N PRO A 162 -14.96 -9.23 -2.61
CA PRO A 162 -13.61 -9.02 -2.06
C PRO A 162 -12.70 -8.24 -3.02
N ASP A 163 -12.93 -8.35 -4.32
CA ASP A 163 -12.25 -7.60 -5.37
C ASP A 163 -12.57 -6.11 -5.33
N ILE A 164 -13.85 -5.74 -5.14
CA ILE A 164 -14.27 -4.35 -4.97
C ILE A 164 -13.61 -3.75 -3.72
N ARG A 165 -13.63 -4.52 -2.62
CA ARG A 165 -13.05 -4.09 -1.33
C ARG A 165 -11.54 -3.88 -1.40
N ILE A 166 -10.82 -4.77 -2.07
CA ILE A 166 -9.37 -4.60 -2.28
C ILE A 166 -9.10 -3.31 -3.07
N CYS A 167 -9.88 -3.02 -4.10
CA CYS A 167 -9.73 -1.79 -4.87
C CYS A 167 -10.01 -0.53 -4.04
N SER A 168 -11.10 -0.52 -3.25
CA SER A 168 -11.47 0.62 -2.41
C SER A 168 -10.49 0.87 -1.27
N ASP A 169 -10.04 -0.19 -0.61
CA ASP A 169 -9.18 -0.12 0.57
C ASP A 169 -7.76 0.29 0.19
N VAL A 170 -7.26 -0.20 -0.95
CA VAL A 170 -5.95 0.23 -1.48
C VAL A 170 -5.97 1.71 -1.83
N ARG A 171 -7.02 2.16 -2.51
CA ARG A 171 -7.16 3.58 -2.86
C ARG A 171 -7.19 4.42 -1.60
N SER A 172 -8.06 4.10 -0.66
CA SER A 172 -8.23 4.85 0.59
C SER A 172 -6.95 4.86 1.43
N GLY A 173 -6.26 3.71 1.54
CA GLY A 173 -5.00 3.59 2.27
C GLY A 173 -3.87 4.39 1.63
N CYS A 174 -3.72 4.35 0.31
CA CYS A 174 -2.72 5.15 -0.38
C CYS A 174 -3.03 6.65 -0.30
N ASP A 175 -4.30 7.04 -0.41
CA ASP A 175 -4.75 8.43 -0.32
C ASP A 175 -4.46 8.99 1.08
N ALA A 176 -4.74 8.21 2.13
CA ALA A 176 -4.40 8.56 3.50
C ALA A 176 -2.89 8.70 3.71
N LEU A 177 -2.09 7.75 3.21
CA LEU A 177 -0.62 7.79 3.32
C LEU A 177 -0.02 9.00 2.59
N THR A 178 -0.49 9.28 1.36
CA THR A 178 -0.06 10.47 0.62
C THR A 178 -0.52 11.74 1.30
N GLY A 179 -1.73 11.77 1.87
CA GLY A 179 -2.24 12.89 2.66
C GLY A 179 -1.35 13.19 3.87
N VAL A 180 -1.01 12.16 4.66
CA VAL A 180 -0.10 12.30 5.82
C VAL A 180 1.28 12.80 5.40
N LEU A 181 1.81 12.29 4.27
CA LEU A 181 3.12 12.73 3.78
C LEU A 181 3.08 14.19 3.31
N ILE A 182 2.03 14.61 2.61
CA ILE A 182 1.83 16.00 2.18
C ILE A 182 1.69 16.91 3.40
N SER A 183 0.82 16.55 4.35
CA SER A 183 0.60 17.36 5.56
C SER A 183 1.85 17.49 6.40
N GLY A 184 2.65 16.42 6.51
CA GLY A 184 3.92 16.43 7.24
C GLY A 184 5.02 17.24 6.54
N LEU A 185 4.95 17.42 5.23
CA LEU A 185 5.89 18.25 4.46
C LEU A 185 5.47 19.72 4.37
N SER A 186 4.19 20.03 4.58
CA SER A 186 3.65 21.39 4.54
C SER A 186 3.57 22.07 5.92
N GLY A 187 3.68 21.30 6.99
CA GLY A 187 3.61 21.76 8.38
C GLY A 187 4.93 22.30 8.92
#